data_AF-A0A511Y4N8-F1
#
_entry.id   AF-A0A511Y4N8-F1
#
_cell.length_a   1.000
_cell.length_b   1.000
_cell.length_c   1.000
_cell.angle_alpha   90.00
_cell.angle_beta   90.00
_cell.angle_gamma   90.00
#
_symmetry.space_group_name_H-M   'P 1'
#
loop_
_entity.id
_entity.type
_entity.pdbx_description
1 polymer ?
#
loop_
_entity_poly.entity_id
_entity_poly.type
_entity_poly.pdbx_seq_one_letter_code
_entity_poly.pdbx_strand_id
1 'polypeptide(L)'
;MKKITLIILFLFLYSCKENSNQFFVSDEIYTIILGSIQKENKENKNLNFFYIFTKHDTLVVLATSRENEVFPIDRLSKLGAFKYKDNKVIIAESYNPKYNIVKKKNALDNDFIKDKKNRGSFDEDIQYGYIYKMITPNNINLIKKGELKEFFIK
;
A
#
# COMPACT_ATOMS: atom_id res chain seq x y z
N MET A 1 -31.43 29.98 -29.01
CA MET A 1 -31.00 28.62 -28.58
C MET A 1 -29.50 28.58 -28.26
N LYS A 2 -29.03 29.36 -27.27
CA LYS A 2 -27.60 29.41 -26.87
C LYS A 2 -27.36 29.25 -25.35
N LYS A 3 -28.41 29.02 -24.56
CA LYS A 3 -28.32 28.89 -23.10
C LYS A 3 -28.35 27.44 -22.59
N ILE A 4 -28.69 26.47 -23.44
CA ILE A 4 -28.81 25.05 -23.04
C ILE A 4 -27.47 24.31 -23.14
N THR A 5 -26.53 24.80 -23.94
CA THR A 5 -25.22 24.16 -24.15
C THR A 5 -24.24 24.29 -22.99
N LEU A 6 -24.45 25.23 -22.04
CA LEU A 6 -23.53 25.41 -20.91
C LEU A 6 -23.75 24.39 -19.77
N ILE A 7 -24.98 23.85 -19.65
CA ILE A 7 -25.35 22.95 -18.55
C ILE A 7 -24.81 21.53 -18.80
N ILE A 8 -24.72 21.10 -20.06
CA ILE A 8 -24.18 19.79 -20.42
C ILE A 8 -22.66 19.73 -20.18
N LEU A 9 -21.94 20.85 -20.32
CA LEU A 9 -20.49 20.89 -20.08
C LEU A 9 -20.13 20.79 -18.58
N PHE A 10 -21.02 21.22 -17.69
CA PHE A 10 -20.81 21.09 -16.24
C PHE A 10 -21.12 19.69 -15.69
N LEU A 11 -21.98 18.92 -16.36
CA LEU A 11 -22.28 17.53 -15.99
C LEU A 11 -21.12 16.57 -16.32
N PHE A 12 -20.25 16.93 -17.28
CA PHE A 12 -19.08 16.11 -17.63
C PHE A 12 -17.89 16.24 -16.66
N LEU A 13 -17.87 17.28 -15.82
CA LEU A 13 -16.83 17.44 -14.78
C LEU A 13 -17.14 16.66 -13.50
N TYR A 14 -18.34 16.07 -13.39
CA TYR A 14 -18.74 15.19 -12.29
C TYR A 14 -18.39 13.72 -12.52
N SER A 15 -17.55 13.41 -13.52
CA SER A 15 -16.83 12.13 -13.55
C SER A 15 -15.69 12.15 -12.52
N CYS A 16 -16.06 12.37 -11.25
CA CYS A 16 -15.25 12.00 -10.12
C CYS A 16 -15.17 10.48 -10.16
N LYS A 17 -14.07 9.97 -10.69
CA LYS A 17 -13.67 8.58 -10.45
C LYS A 17 -13.24 8.52 -8.98
N GLU A 18 -14.22 8.55 -8.07
CA GLU A 18 -14.00 8.17 -6.67
C GLU A 18 -13.56 6.73 -6.71
N ASN A 19 -12.25 6.52 -6.59
CA ASN A 19 -11.70 5.21 -6.38
C ASN A 19 -12.03 4.85 -4.93
N SER A 20 -13.31 4.54 -4.68
CA SER A 20 -13.87 4.30 -3.36
C SER A 20 -13.03 3.23 -2.66
N ASN A 21 -12.78 3.44 -1.37
CA ASN A 21 -11.96 2.55 -0.58
C ASN A 21 -12.64 1.18 -0.42
N GLN A 22 -12.24 0.26 -1.29
CA GLN A 22 -12.76 -1.11 -1.32
C GLN A 22 -11.91 -2.09 -0.50
N PHE A 23 -10.64 -1.75 -0.24
CA PHE A 23 -9.66 -2.67 0.35
C PHE A 23 -9.55 -2.52 1.86
N PHE A 24 -9.64 -1.30 2.39
CA PHE A 24 -9.31 -1.00 3.78
C PHE A 24 -10.54 -0.68 4.62
N VAL A 25 -10.44 -0.88 5.93
CA VAL A 25 -11.52 -0.60 6.90
C VAL A 25 -11.75 0.90 7.11
N SER A 26 -10.81 1.74 6.70
CA SER A 26 -10.85 3.20 6.86
C SER A 26 -10.29 3.91 5.65
N ASP A 27 -10.91 5.02 5.28
CA ASP A 27 -10.46 5.91 4.21
C ASP A 27 -9.14 6.60 4.56
N GLU A 28 -8.85 6.76 5.85
CA GLU A 28 -7.57 7.30 6.33
C GLU A 28 -6.43 6.35 5.97
N ILE A 29 -6.59 5.04 6.24
CA ILE A 29 -5.60 4.01 5.86
C ILE A 29 -5.37 4.04 4.36
N TYR A 30 -6.45 4.05 3.58
CA TYR A 30 -6.36 4.04 2.11
C TYR A 30 -5.64 5.28 1.59
N THR A 31 -6.01 6.46 2.07
CA THR A 31 -5.40 7.74 1.68
C THR A 31 -3.93 7.80 2.04
N ILE A 32 -3.56 7.34 3.24
CA ILE A 32 -2.16 7.26 3.68
C ILE A 32 -1.37 6.34 2.75
N ILE A 33 -1.86 5.14 2.48
CA ILE A 33 -1.15 4.17 1.61
C ILE A 33 -0.94 4.74 0.22
N LEU A 34 -1.98 5.28 -0.41
CA LEU A 34 -1.86 5.89 -1.74
C LEU A 34 -0.90 7.09 -1.72
N GLY A 35 -0.96 7.90 -0.67
CA GLY A 35 -0.05 9.04 -0.46
C GLY A 35 1.41 8.61 -0.31
N SER A 36 1.68 7.55 0.46
CA SER A 36 3.02 6.96 0.60
C SER A 36 3.56 6.48 -0.74
N ILE A 37 2.76 5.73 -1.50
CA ILE A 37 3.15 5.23 -2.83
C ILE A 37 3.49 6.38 -3.77
N GLN A 38 2.66 7.42 -3.80
CA GLN A 38 2.90 8.59 -4.64
C GLN A 38 4.18 9.33 -4.27
N LYS A 39 4.51 9.42 -2.98
CA LYS A 39 5.72 10.08 -2.49
C LYS A 39 6.97 9.26 -2.85
N GLU A 40 6.98 7.96 -2.58
CA GLU A 40 8.09 7.08 -2.97
C GLU A 40 8.36 7.14 -4.48
N ASN A 41 7.33 7.06 -5.31
CA ASN A 41 7.52 7.08 -6.77
C ASN A 41 8.02 8.43 -7.32
N LYS A 42 7.82 9.53 -6.58
CA LYS A 42 8.43 10.82 -6.92
C LYS A 42 9.93 10.84 -6.64
N GLU A 43 10.35 10.14 -5.59
CA GLU A 43 11.74 10.10 -5.13
C GLU A 43 12.55 9.00 -5.86
N ASN A 44 11.92 7.86 -6.16
CA ASN A 44 12.55 6.75 -6.85
C ASN A 44 11.54 6.03 -7.77
N LYS A 45 11.71 6.22 -9.08
CA LYS A 45 10.83 5.63 -10.12
C LYS A 45 10.99 4.12 -10.30
N ASN A 46 12.02 3.51 -9.70
CA ASN A 46 12.27 2.08 -9.84
C ASN A 46 11.46 1.26 -8.82
N LEU A 47 10.78 1.90 -7.88
CA LEU A 47 9.92 1.25 -6.89
C LEU A 47 8.58 0.92 -7.53
N ASN A 48 8.32 -0.38 -7.76
CA ASN A 48 7.13 -0.84 -8.47
C ASN A 48 6.23 -1.75 -7.60
N PHE A 49 6.73 -2.17 -6.43
CA PHE A 49 6.05 -3.09 -5.54
C PHE A 49 5.96 -2.49 -4.15
N PHE A 50 4.76 -2.52 -3.57
CA PHE A 50 4.49 -1.96 -2.26
C PHE A 50 3.81 -3.01 -1.37
N TYR A 51 4.40 -3.32 -0.23
CA TYR A 51 3.88 -4.26 0.75
C TYR A 51 3.26 -3.53 1.92
N ILE A 52 2.01 -3.88 2.21
CA ILE A 52 1.22 -3.29 3.28
C ILE A 52 0.92 -4.37 4.31
N PHE A 53 1.31 -4.12 5.56
CA PHE A 53 0.96 -4.99 6.67
C PHE A 53 0.95 -4.20 7.97
N THR A 54 0.38 -4.80 9.01
CA THR A 54 0.49 -4.26 10.36
C THR A 54 1.28 -5.17 11.27
N LYS A 55 1.96 -4.56 12.23
CA LYS A 55 2.63 -5.22 13.35
C LYS A 55 2.24 -4.48 14.63
N HIS A 56 1.59 -5.16 15.57
CA HIS A 56 1.01 -4.51 16.75
C HIS A 56 0.14 -3.31 16.35
N ASP A 57 0.48 -2.09 16.79
CA ASP A 57 -0.22 -0.87 16.46
C ASP A 57 0.53 -0.02 15.41
N THR A 58 1.36 -0.65 14.58
CA THR A 58 2.05 -0.01 13.47
C THR A 58 1.54 -0.49 12.12
N LEU A 59 1.28 0.46 11.22
CA LEU A 59 1.06 0.22 9.79
C LEU A 59 2.38 0.44 9.05
N VAL A 60 2.78 -0.54 8.25
CA VAL A 60 4.00 -0.48 7.45
C VAL A 60 3.62 -0.44 5.96
N VAL A 61 4.21 0.51 5.25
CA VAL A 61 4.16 0.61 3.78
C VAL A 61 5.59 0.50 3.28
N LEU A 62 5.93 -0.67 2.74
CA LEU A 62 7.30 -1.00 2.33
C LEU A 62 7.40 -1.06 0.81
N ALA A 63 8.27 -0.26 0.23
CA ALA A 63 8.51 -0.17 -1.20
C ALA A 63 9.75 -0.98 -1.61
N THR A 64 9.67 -1.63 -2.76
CA THR A 64 10.79 -2.35 -3.37
C THR A 64 10.69 -2.33 -4.89
N SER A 65 11.84 -2.50 -5.54
CA SER A 65 11.97 -2.54 -6.99
C SER A 65 11.60 -3.89 -7.60
N ARG A 66 11.64 -4.99 -6.83
CA ARG A 66 11.28 -6.33 -7.29
C ARG A 66 10.36 -7.07 -6.33
N GLU A 67 9.49 -7.91 -6.88
CA GLU A 67 8.61 -8.77 -6.10
C GLU A 67 9.41 -9.84 -5.36
N ASN A 68 9.03 -10.13 -4.10
CA ASN A 68 9.65 -11.15 -3.24
C ASN A 68 11.18 -11.03 -3.03
N GLU A 69 11.78 -9.85 -3.21
CA GLU A 69 13.21 -9.68 -2.94
C GLU A 69 13.48 -9.60 -1.43
N VAL A 70 12.68 -8.84 -0.69
CA VAL A 70 12.95 -8.60 0.73
C VAL A 70 12.67 -9.84 1.60
N PHE A 71 13.71 -10.38 2.23
CA PHE A 71 13.69 -11.63 3.01
C PHE A 71 12.56 -11.78 4.07
N PRO A 72 12.25 -10.79 4.95
CA PRO A 72 11.12 -10.93 5.85
C PRO A 72 9.79 -10.93 5.09
N ILE A 73 9.68 -10.19 3.98
CA ILE A 73 8.46 -10.11 3.17
C ILE A 73 8.20 -11.41 2.39
N ASP A 74 9.23 -12.07 1.86
CA ASP A 74 9.09 -13.36 1.17
C ASP A 74 8.49 -14.45 2.09
N ARG A 75 8.66 -14.28 3.41
CA ARG A 75 8.12 -15.16 4.44
C ARG A 75 6.73 -14.76 4.93
N LEU A 76 6.24 -13.56 4.60
CA LEU A 76 4.90 -13.15 4.97
C LEU A 76 3.87 -13.77 4.02
N SER A 77 2.87 -14.43 4.59
CA SER A 77 1.66 -14.82 3.87
C SER A 77 1.06 -13.58 3.21
N LYS A 78 0.73 -13.65 1.92
CA LYS A 78 0.10 -12.55 1.19
C LYS A 78 -1.41 -12.78 1.15
N LEU A 79 -2.18 -11.76 1.53
CA LEU A 79 -3.65 -11.82 1.52
C LEU A 79 -4.22 -11.52 0.12
N GLY A 80 -3.42 -10.89 -0.74
CA GLY A 80 -3.71 -10.62 -2.13
C GLY A 80 -3.13 -9.27 -2.55
N ALA A 81 -3.39 -8.84 -3.79
CA ALA A 81 -2.86 -7.60 -4.32
C ALA A 81 -3.90 -6.79 -5.09
N PHE A 82 -3.60 -5.51 -5.33
CA PHE A 82 -4.31 -4.66 -6.27
C PHE A 82 -3.33 -3.76 -7.04
N LYS A 83 -3.76 -3.29 -8.21
CA LYS A 83 -2.98 -2.34 -9.01
C LYS A 83 -3.33 -0.92 -8.61
N TYR A 84 -2.30 -0.08 -8.45
CA TYR A 84 -2.44 1.35 -8.32
C TYR A 84 -1.45 2.06 -9.25
N LYS A 85 -1.97 2.63 -10.35
CA LYS A 85 -1.16 3.10 -11.48
C LYS A 85 -0.28 1.96 -12.00
N ASP A 86 1.02 2.20 -12.18
CA ASP A 86 1.99 1.19 -12.63
C ASP A 86 2.51 0.30 -11.50
N ASN A 87 2.03 0.50 -10.26
CA ASN A 87 2.51 -0.22 -9.09
C ASN A 87 1.60 -1.38 -8.74
N LYS A 88 2.23 -2.42 -8.19
CA LYS A 88 1.55 -3.53 -7.54
C LYS A 88 1.58 -3.34 -6.04
N VAL A 89 0.40 -3.19 -5.44
CA VAL A 89 0.23 -3.05 -4.00
C VAL A 89 -0.21 -4.40 -3.44
N ILE A 90 0.63 -4.98 -2.59
CA ILE A 90 0.47 -6.33 -2.02
C ILE A 90 0.11 -6.16 -0.56
N ILE A 91 -1.02 -6.72 -0.14
CA ILE A 91 -1.41 -6.75 1.26
C ILE A 91 -0.93 -8.07 1.85
N ALA A 92 -0.10 -7.99 2.88
CA ALA A 92 0.40 -9.14 3.60
C ALA A 92 -0.36 -9.37 4.91
N GLU A 93 -0.27 -10.60 5.42
CA GLU A 93 -0.81 -10.98 6.70
C GLU A 93 -0.13 -10.17 7.81
N SER A 94 -0.94 -9.70 8.75
CA SER A 94 -0.47 -8.84 9.82
C SER A 94 0.09 -9.67 10.99
N TYR A 95 1.17 -9.19 11.61
CA TYR A 95 1.83 -9.87 12.71
C TYR A 95 1.34 -9.34 14.07
N ASN A 96 0.51 -10.13 14.76
CA ASN A 96 -0.11 -9.75 16.03
C ASN A 96 -0.70 -8.32 16.03
N PRO A 97 -1.62 -8.01 15.09
CA PRO A 97 -2.13 -6.66 14.94
C PRO A 97 -3.09 -6.26 16.07
N LYS A 98 -3.00 -5.01 16.51
CA LYS A 98 -3.97 -4.38 17.41
C LYS A 98 -5.25 -3.98 16.67
N TYR A 99 -5.12 -3.65 15.39
CA TYR A 99 -6.22 -3.20 14.53
C TYR A 99 -6.23 -3.98 13.22
N ASN A 100 -7.38 -4.47 12.81
CA ASN A 100 -7.53 -4.99 11.45
C ASN A 100 -7.55 -3.81 10.46
N ILE A 101 -6.86 -3.95 9.33
CA ILE A 101 -6.80 -2.91 8.29
C ILE A 101 -7.58 -3.28 7.03
N VAL A 102 -7.91 -4.56 6.80
CA VAL A 102 -8.54 -5.03 5.56
C VAL A 102 -10.04 -5.22 5.77
N LYS A 103 -10.85 -4.68 4.85
CA LYS A 103 -12.33 -4.72 4.89
C LYS A 103 -12.89 -6.12 4.63
N LYS A 104 -12.41 -6.77 3.56
CA LYS A 104 -12.73 -8.16 3.19
C LYS A 104 -11.53 -8.77 2.44
N LYS A 105 -11.11 -9.98 2.81
CA LYS A 105 -9.98 -10.68 2.17
C LYS A 105 -10.21 -10.96 0.68
N ASN A 106 -11.46 -11.18 0.26
CA ASN A 106 -11.83 -11.56 -1.12
C ASN A 106 -11.88 -10.39 -2.14
N ALA A 107 -11.56 -9.16 -1.73
CA ALA A 107 -11.46 -8.02 -2.65
C ALA A 107 -10.07 -7.92 -3.31
N LEU A 108 -9.16 -8.83 -2.97
CA LEU A 108 -7.78 -8.84 -3.43
C LEU A 108 -7.58 -9.92 -4.48
N ASP A 109 -6.81 -9.60 -5.51
CA ASP A 109 -6.50 -10.54 -6.57
C ASP A 109 -5.38 -11.48 -6.10
N ASN A 110 -5.73 -12.76 -5.95
CA ASN A 110 -4.82 -13.81 -5.49
C ASN A 110 -3.94 -14.33 -6.63
N ASP A 111 -4.36 -14.19 -7.90
CA ASP A 111 -3.60 -14.65 -9.07
C ASP A 111 -2.36 -13.80 -9.32
N PHE A 112 -2.29 -12.64 -8.66
CA PHE A 112 -1.11 -11.78 -8.70
C PHE A 112 0.03 -12.28 -7.81
N ILE A 113 -0.18 -13.14 -6.83
CA ILE A 113 0.92 -13.55 -5.95
C ILE A 113 1.81 -14.56 -6.68
N LYS A 114 3.01 -14.16 -7.09
CA LYS A 114 4.00 -15.12 -7.56
C LYS A 114 4.57 -15.85 -6.34
N ASP A 115 4.35 -17.17 -6.26
CA ASP A 115 4.94 -18.04 -5.24
C ASP A 115 6.44 -18.29 -5.42
N LYS A 116 7.04 -17.75 -6.49
CA LYS A 116 8.46 -17.90 -6.76
C LYS A 116 9.25 -17.04 -5.75
N LYS A 117 9.70 -17.71 -4.69
CA LYS A 117 10.66 -17.18 -3.71
C LYS A 117 11.94 -16.81 -4.44
N ASN A 118 12.29 -15.53 -4.42
CA ASN A 118 13.59 -15.10 -4.90
C ASN A 118 14.60 -15.31 -3.77
N ARG A 119 15.84 -15.69 -4.10
CA ARG A 119 16.95 -15.76 -3.12
C ARG A 119 17.42 -14.33 -2.84
N GLY A 120 16.59 -13.54 -2.19
CA GLY A 120 16.96 -12.20 -1.74
C GLY A 120 17.79 -12.25 -0.47
N SER A 121 18.73 -11.33 -0.35
CA SER A 121 19.55 -11.14 0.84
C SER A 121 19.00 -9.93 1.58
N PHE A 122 18.58 -10.15 2.84
CA PHE A 122 18.10 -9.07 3.71
C PHE A 122 19.10 -7.90 3.80
N ASP A 123 20.38 -8.18 3.60
CA ASP A 123 21.45 -7.19 3.70
C ASP A 123 21.68 -6.36 2.44
N GLU A 124 21.29 -6.86 1.27
CA GLU A 124 21.52 -6.23 -0.03
C GLU A 124 20.29 -5.49 -0.56
N ASP A 125 19.09 -5.87 -0.09
CA ASP A 125 17.83 -5.33 -0.61
C ASP A 125 17.45 -4.01 0.05
N ILE A 126 17.31 -2.98 -0.79
CA ILE A 126 16.83 -1.66 -0.37
C ILE A 126 15.39 -1.80 0.15
N GLN A 127 15.23 -1.61 1.45
CA GLN A 127 13.94 -1.62 2.14
C GLN A 127 13.57 -0.18 2.51
N TYR A 128 12.95 0.54 1.58
CA TYR A 128 12.48 1.91 1.83
C TYR A 128 10.99 1.94 2.12
N GLY A 129 10.55 2.90 2.92
CA GLY A 129 9.13 3.19 3.01
C GLY A 129 8.74 3.96 4.25
N TYR A 130 7.55 3.67 4.74
CA TYR A 130 6.91 4.40 5.81
C TYR A 130 6.42 3.47 6.91
N ILE A 131 6.58 3.92 8.15
CA ILE A 131 5.97 3.31 9.33
C ILE A 131 5.09 4.35 9.99
N TYR A 132 3.85 3.96 10.25
CA TYR A 132 2.87 4.78 10.93
C TYR A 132 2.42 4.14 12.23
N LYS A 133 2.27 4.93 13.29
CA LYS A 133 1.60 4.54 14.53
C LYS A 133 0.10 4.72 14.38
N MET A 134 -0.64 3.63 14.55
CA MET A 134 -2.10 3.65 14.58
C MET A 134 -2.56 3.89 16.02
N ILE A 135 -3.28 4.99 16.25
CA ILE A 135 -4.04 5.20 17.49
C ILE A 135 -5.42 4.55 17.32
N THR A 136 -6.03 4.76 16.16
CA THR A 136 -7.23 4.07 15.69
C THR A 136 -7.10 3.84 14.18
N PRO A 137 -7.98 3.04 13.53
CA PRO A 137 -8.02 2.97 12.08
C PRO A 137 -8.22 4.31 11.36
N ASN A 138 -8.76 5.34 12.05
CA ASN A 138 -9.00 6.68 11.49
C ASN A 138 -8.01 7.74 12.03
N ASN A 139 -7.02 7.34 12.84
CA ASN A 139 -6.02 8.25 13.39
C ASN A 139 -4.65 7.57 13.38
N ILE A 140 -3.84 7.96 12.39
CA ILE A 140 -2.62 7.28 12.00
C ILE A 140 -1.53 8.34 11.80
N ASN A 141 -0.44 8.22 12.56
CA ASN A 141 0.64 9.22 12.58
C ASN A 141 1.93 8.63 12.02
N LEU A 142 2.62 9.37 11.16
CA LEU A 142 3.92 8.97 10.64
C LEU A 142 4.95 8.93 11.77
N ILE A 143 5.69 7.84 11.91
CA ILE A 143 6.76 7.70 12.91
C ILE A 143 8.14 7.50 12.31
N LYS A 144 8.24 6.87 11.13
CA LYS A 144 9.53 6.71 10.42
C LYS A 144 9.30 6.72 8.91
N LYS A 145 10.23 7.32 8.19
CA LYS A 145 10.36 7.27 6.72
C LYS A 145 11.82 6.98 6.37
N GLY A 146 12.06 6.23 5.30
CA GLY A 146 13.38 6.00 4.73
C GLY A 146 13.74 4.53 4.76
N GLU A 147 15.01 4.21 4.99
CA GLU A 147 15.45 2.83 5.18
C GLU A 147 14.83 2.20 6.44
N LEU A 148 14.16 1.07 6.25
CA LEU A 148 13.43 0.35 7.28
C LEU A 148 14.18 -0.91 7.77
N LYS A 149 15.41 -1.15 7.31
CA LYS A 149 16.20 -2.36 7.63
C LYS A 149 16.25 -2.62 9.15
N GLU A 150 16.56 -1.61 9.93
CA GLU A 150 16.61 -1.68 11.41
C GLU A 150 15.30 -2.12 12.07
N PHE A 151 14.15 -1.92 11.41
CA PHE A 151 12.85 -2.31 11.96
C PHE A 151 12.58 -3.82 11.85
N PHE A 152 13.30 -4.50 10.97
CA PHE A 152 13.18 -5.94 10.72
C PHE A 152 14.33 -6.75 11.33
N ILE A 153 15.43 -6.09 11.71
CA ILE A 153 16.50 -6.71 12.51
C ILE A 153 15.97 -6.87 13.94
N LYS A 154 16.08 -8.09 14.46
CA LYS A 154 15.62 -8.47 15.79
C LYS A 154 16.68 -8.12 16.84
#